data_AF-A0AAE9A2T6-F1
#
_entry.id   AF-A0AAE9A2T6-F1
#
_cell.length_a   1.000
_cell.length_b   1.000
_cell.length_c   1.000
_cell.angle_alpha   90.00
_cell.angle_beta   90.00
_cell.angle_gamma   90.00
#
_symmetry.space_group_name_H-M   'P 1'
#
loop_
_entity.id
_entity.type
_entity.pdbx_description
1 polymer ?
#
loop_
_entity_poly.entity_id
_entity_poly.type
_entity_poly.pdbx_seq_one_letter_code
_entity_poly.pdbx_strand_id
1 'polypeptide(L)'
;MKWFPERFSKRLTVVRWVVLIVTAVVSALCFLEPNLNAIALMLFSIPAAVVIRYEGKQSGIPDIENFPSRILALWGVAFSFWFADRLLCDFWLYLGTPYLHALFHLLAGLAGYTIFIMFSMIDIESRSKTHRYTAAVRYFPDKNGSIFSFPYISLKERSHKVDVPIFDSNGNTKTVTDDIPT
;
A
#
# COMPACT_ATOMS: atom_id res chain seq x y z
N MET A 1 -11.65 3.62 1.52
CA MET A 1 -11.11 3.11 2.81
C MET A 1 -12.28 2.82 3.74
N LYS A 2 -12.42 1.60 4.29
CA LYS A 2 -13.57 1.22 5.14
C LYS A 2 -13.31 1.51 6.62
N TRP A 3 -12.05 1.51 7.07
CA TRP A 3 -11.72 1.86 8.46
C TRP A 3 -11.60 3.37 8.66
N PHE A 4 -11.21 4.14 7.64
CA PHE A 4 -11.15 5.60 7.76
C PHE A 4 -12.56 6.17 7.99
N PRO A 5 -12.93 6.54 9.23
CA PRO A 5 -14.34 6.68 9.55
C PRO A 5 -14.87 7.98 8.98
N GLU A 6 -15.98 7.94 8.24
CA GLU A 6 -16.77 9.15 7.94
C GLU A 6 -17.14 9.91 9.22
N ARG A 7 -17.23 9.21 10.37
CA ARG A 7 -17.41 9.78 11.72
C ARG A 7 -16.22 10.58 12.25
N PHE A 8 -15.00 10.31 11.76
CA PHE A 8 -13.79 11.07 12.12
C PHE A 8 -13.61 12.31 11.25
N SER A 9 -14.40 12.51 10.19
CA SER A 9 -14.35 13.73 9.37
C SER A 9 -14.45 15.02 10.19
N LYS A 10 -15.28 15.02 11.24
CA LYS A 10 -15.46 16.17 12.15
C LYS A 10 -14.28 16.36 13.11
N ARG A 11 -13.50 15.33 13.41
CA ARG A 11 -12.34 15.36 14.34
C ARG A 11 -10.99 15.22 13.63
N LEU A 12 -11.01 15.09 12.31
CA LEU A 12 -9.85 14.84 11.44
C LEU A 12 -8.81 15.95 11.61
N THR A 13 -9.25 17.20 11.71
CA THR A 13 -8.39 18.35 11.98
C THR A 13 -7.69 18.22 13.33
N VAL A 14 -8.42 17.86 14.39
CA VAL A 14 -7.85 17.67 15.74
C VAL A 14 -6.86 16.51 15.75
N VAL A 15 -7.21 15.39 15.15
CA VAL A 15 -6.34 14.20 15.08
C VAL A 15 -5.08 14.50 14.27
N ARG A 16 -5.20 15.21 13.15
CA ARG A 16 -4.04 15.66 12.35
C ARG A 16 -3.14 16.57 13.16
N TRP A 17 -3.70 17.52 13.89
CA TRP A 17 -2.92 18.40 14.78
C TRP A 17 -2.25 17.64 15.92
N VAL A 18 -2.95 16.71 16.57
CA VAL A 18 -2.37 15.86 17.62
C VAL A 18 -1.23 15.02 17.05
N VAL A 19 -1.44 14.36 15.91
CA VAL A 19 -0.39 13.57 15.24
C VAL A 19 0.79 14.47 14.84
N LEU A 20 0.54 15.66 14.28
CA LEU A 20 1.59 16.62 13.92
C LEU A 20 2.40 17.05 15.13
N ILE A 21 1.74 17.45 16.22
CA ILE A 21 2.40 17.93 17.43
C ILE A 21 3.19 16.80 18.09
N VAL A 22 2.58 15.62 18.26
CA VAL A 22 3.27 14.45 18.83
C VAL A 22 4.46 14.07 17.96
N THR A 23 4.31 14.02 16.64
CA THR A 23 5.40 13.69 15.72
C THR A 23 6.51 14.75 15.78
N ALA A 24 6.16 16.04 15.82
CA ALA A 24 7.14 17.12 15.91
C ALA A 24 7.91 17.10 17.24
N VAL A 25 7.22 16.86 18.37
CA VAL A 25 7.85 16.75 19.69
C VAL A 25 8.75 15.53 19.76
N VAL A 26 8.28 14.36 19.31
CA VAL A 26 9.10 13.14 19.22
C VAL A 26 10.31 13.39 18.33
N SER A 27 10.12 13.98 17.14
CA SER A 27 11.22 14.31 16.22
C SER A 27 12.23 15.29 16.82
N ALA A 28 11.78 16.30 17.58
CA ALA A 28 12.65 17.24 18.28
C ALA A 28 13.48 16.54 19.39
N LEU A 29 12.83 15.69 20.19
CA LEU A 29 13.51 14.88 21.21
C LEU A 29 14.51 13.89 20.60
N CYS A 30 14.25 13.45 19.37
CA CYS A 30 15.11 12.57 18.60
C CYS A 30 16.41 13.23 18.09
N PHE A 31 16.48 14.56 18.04
CA PHE A 31 17.73 15.27 17.75
C PHE A 31 18.70 15.28 18.95
N LEU A 32 18.21 15.07 20.18
CA LEU A 32 19.08 14.95 21.35
C LEU A 32 19.82 13.61 21.37
N GLU A 33 19.13 12.51 21.03
CA GLU A 33 19.76 11.20 20.85
C GLU A 33 19.23 10.47 19.61
N PRO A 34 20.04 10.30 18.55
CA PRO A 34 19.61 9.65 17.32
C PRO A 34 19.20 8.18 17.51
N ASN A 35 19.63 7.54 18.61
CA ASN A 35 19.22 6.19 18.98
C ASN A 35 17.73 6.09 19.34
N LEU A 36 17.21 7.09 20.05
CA LEU A 36 15.80 7.10 20.46
C LEU A 36 14.86 7.23 19.26
N ASN A 37 15.30 7.95 18.22
CA ASN A 37 14.55 8.09 16.97
C ASN A 37 14.29 6.77 16.26
N ALA A 38 15.34 5.98 16.10
CA ALA A 38 15.22 4.69 15.44
C ALA A 38 14.25 3.78 16.22
N ILE A 39 14.35 3.76 17.55
CA ILE A 39 13.46 2.96 18.41
C ILE A 39 12.02 3.45 18.32
N ALA A 40 11.78 4.77 18.34
CA ALA A 40 10.45 5.35 18.20
C ALA A 40 9.81 4.96 16.86
N LEU A 41 10.55 5.06 15.75
CA LEU A 41 10.09 4.64 14.43
C LEU A 41 9.77 3.13 14.38
N MET A 42 10.57 2.29 15.04
CA MET A 42 10.28 0.86 15.14
C MET A 42 9.00 0.59 15.95
N LEU A 43 8.75 1.32 17.03
CA LEU A 43 7.51 1.20 17.80
C LEU A 43 6.28 1.64 16.99
N PHE A 44 6.39 2.69 16.17
CA PHE A 44 5.33 3.11 15.26
C PHE A 44 4.98 2.05 14.21
N SER A 45 5.86 1.10 13.92
CA SER A 45 5.56 0.00 13.01
C SER A 45 4.47 -0.94 13.54
N ILE A 46 4.26 -1.02 14.86
CA ILE A 46 3.24 -1.87 15.50
C ILE A 46 1.82 -1.39 15.15
N PRO A 47 1.41 -0.13 15.45
CA PRO A 47 0.10 0.36 15.03
C PRO A 47 -0.05 0.38 13.51
N ALA A 48 1.02 0.66 12.75
CA ALA A 48 0.99 0.58 11.30
C ALA A 48 0.67 -0.84 10.80
N ALA A 49 1.29 -1.87 11.37
CA ALA A 49 1.03 -3.27 11.05
C ALA A 49 -0.42 -3.68 11.31
N VAL A 50 -1.02 -3.19 12.40
CA VAL A 50 -2.43 -3.41 12.73
C VAL A 50 -3.33 -2.80 11.64
N VAL A 51 -3.09 -1.54 11.27
CA VAL A 51 -3.88 -0.85 10.23
C VAL A 51 -3.74 -1.55 8.88
N ILE A 52 -2.52 -1.93 8.47
CA ILE A 52 -2.25 -2.64 7.22
C ILE A 52 -3.02 -3.97 7.18
N ARG A 53 -2.97 -4.74 8.25
CA ARG A 53 -3.68 -6.03 8.34
C ARG A 53 -5.18 -5.86 8.33
N TYR A 54 -5.70 -4.83 9.01
CA TYR A 54 -7.12 -4.56 9.06
C TYR A 54 -7.66 -4.08 7.70
N GLU A 55 -7.08 -3.03 7.12
CA GLU A 55 -7.54 -2.45 5.84
C GLU A 55 -7.33 -3.42 4.68
N GLY A 56 -6.21 -4.14 4.65
CA GLY A 56 -5.97 -5.14 3.60
C GLY A 56 -7.00 -6.26 3.62
N LYS A 57 -7.34 -6.82 4.79
CA LYS A 57 -8.35 -7.89 4.90
C LYS A 57 -9.79 -7.41 4.70
N GLN A 58 -10.11 -6.18 5.11
CA GLN A 58 -11.47 -5.63 5.02
C GLN A 58 -11.79 -4.98 3.67
N SER A 59 -10.77 -4.79 2.82
CA SER A 59 -10.91 -4.19 1.49
C SER A 59 -11.88 -4.96 0.59
N GLY A 60 -11.89 -6.29 0.67
CA GLY A 60 -12.67 -7.16 -0.22
C GLY A 60 -12.17 -7.17 -1.67
N ILE A 61 -10.95 -6.68 -1.91
CA ILE A 61 -10.32 -6.62 -3.23
C ILE A 61 -9.37 -7.83 -3.33
N PRO A 62 -9.63 -8.80 -4.23
CA PRO A 62 -8.85 -10.05 -4.31
C PRO A 62 -7.38 -9.79 -4.68
N ASP A 63 -7.11 -8.77 -5.48
CA ASP A 63 -5.76 -8.41 -5.92
C ASP A 63 -4.80 -8.05 -4.77
N ILE A 64 -5.32 -7.56 -3.64
CA ILE A 64 -4.50 -7.08 -2.51
C ILE A 64 -4.63 -7.92 -1.23
N GLU A 65 -5.37 -9.04 -1.26
CA GLU A 65 -5.61 -9.87 -0.08
C GLU A 65 -4.30 -10.41 0.53
N ASN A 66 -3.32 -10.72 -0.32
CA ASN A 66 -2.01 -11.25 0.08
C ASN A 66 -0.98 -10.16 0.46
N PHE A 67 -1.28 -8.88 0.20
CA PHE A 67 -0.34 -7.77 0.43
C PHE A 67 0.03 -7.62 1.91
N PRO A 68 -0.91 -7.64 2.88
CA PRO A 68 -0.56 -7.51 4.28
C PRO A 68 0.43 -8.57 4.76
N SER A 69 0.26 -9.83 4.35
CA SER A 69 1.18 -10.90 4.74
C SER A 69 2.57 -10.67 4.16
N ARG A 70 2.64 -10.26 2.88
CA ARG A 70 3.90 -9.94 2.20
C ARG A 70 4.62 -8.75 2.86
N ILE A 71 3.89 -7.67 3.15
CA ILE A 71 4.42 -6.47 3.81
C ILE A 71 4.99 -6.83 5.19
N LEU A 72 4.23 -7.57 6.01
CA LEU A 72 4.65 -7.96 7.35
C LEU A 72 5.87 -8.91 7.32
N ALA A 73 5.92 -9.82 6.34
CA ALA A 73 7.09 -10.68 6.15
C ALA A 73 8.34 -9.88 5.78
N LEU A 74 8.25 -9.00 4.76
CA LEU A 74 9.36 -8.14 4.34
C LEU A 74 9.83 -7.22 5.47
N TRP A 75 8.89 -6.62 6.20
CA TRP A 75 9.19 -5.79 7.35
C TRP A 75 9.83 -6.58 8.50
N GLY A 76 9.35 -7.78 8.79
CA GLY A 76 9.92 -8.64 9.83
C GLY A 76 11.37 -9.04 9.55
N VAL A 77 11.68 -9.36 8.29
CA VAL A 77 13.07 -9.62 7.86
C VAL A 77 13.91 -8.36 7.94
N ALA A 78 13.40 -7.21 7.48
CA ALA A 78 14.09 -5.93 7.59
C ALA A 78 14.41 -5.58 9.05
N PHE A 79 13.44 -5.71 9.94
CA PHE A 79 13.59 -5.48 11.37
C PHE A 79 14.65 -6.40 11.99
N SER A 80 14.70 -7.67 11.56
CA SER A 80 15.71 -8.62 12.02
C SER A 80 17.12 -8.18 11.61
N PHE A 81 17.31 -7.68 10.38
CA PHE A 81 18.61 -7.13 9.96
C PHE A 81 18.97 -5.84 10.69
N TRP A 82 18.02 -4.95 10.93
CA TRP A 82 18.25 -3.76 11.75
C TRP A 82 18.70 -4.11 13.18
N PHE A 83 18.07 -5.10 13.79
CA PHE A 83 18.42 -5.55 15.13
C PHE A 83 19.78 -6.27 15.16
N ALA A 84 20.05 -7.13 14.17
CA ALA A 84 21.32 -7.83 14.03
C ALA A 84 22.51 -6.88 13.80
N ASP A 85 22.33 -5.85 12.98
CA ASP A 85 23.32 -4.79 12.72
C ASP A 85 23.71 -4.05 14.00
N ARG A 86 22.73 -3.76 14.88
CA ARG A 86 22.96 -3.06 16.15
C ARG A 86 23.64 -3.90 17.21
N LEU A 87 23.28 -5.18 17.34
CA LEU A 87 23.76 -6.05 18.43
C LEU A 87 25.03 -6.82 18.10
N LEU A 88 25.25 -7.15 16.84
CA LEU A 88 26.30 -8.07 16.40
C LEU A 88 27.26 -7.39 15.41
N CYS A 89 27.40 -6.07 15.47
CA CYS A 89 28.24 -5.29 14.55
C CYS A 89 29.65 -5.87 14.40
N ASP A 90 30.33 -6.17 15.52
CA ASP A 90 31.69 -6.74 15.49
C ASP A 90 31.74 -8.14 14.86
N PHE A 91 30.71 -8.95 15.07
CA PHE A 91 30.57 -10.28 14.45
C PHE A 91 30.37 -10.18 12.93
N TRP A 92 29.55 -9.24 12.47
CA TRP A 92 29.31 -9.01 11.05
C TRP A 92 30.51 -8.38 10.33
N LEU A 93 31.26 -7.51 11.03
CA LEU A 93 32.54 -6.98 10.55
C LEU A 93 33.58 -8.09 10.43
N TYR A 94 33.66 -8.98 11.42
CA TYR A 94 34.55 -10.15 11.38
C TYR A 94 34.23 -11.08 10.18
N LEU A 95 32.95 -11.28 9.87
CA LEU A 95 32.51 -12.05 8.70
C LEU A 95 32.66 -11.29 7.36
N GLY A 96 33.11 -10.03 7.37
CA GLY A 96 33.28 -9.22 6.16
C GLY A 96 31.96 -8.73 5.55
N THR A 97 30.90 -8.62 6.35
CA THR A 97 29.52 -8.28 5.91
C THR A 97 28.99 -6.96 6.51
N PRO A 98 29.60 -5.79 6.22
CA PRO A 98 29.19 -4.50 6.81
C PRO A 98 27.89 -3.90 6.22
N TYR A 99 27.14 -4.64 5.41
CA TYR A 99 26.04 -4.11 4.58
C TYR A 99 24.64 -4.45 5.10
N LEU A 100 24.50 -4.99 6.30
CA LEU A 100 23.19 -5.35 6.86
C LEU A 100 22.26 -4.15 7.00
N HIS A 101 22.79 -3.00 7.41
CA HIS A 101 22.03 -1.76 7.45
C HIS A 101 21.49 -1.34 6.08
N ALA A 102 22.27 -1.52 5.02
CA ALA A 102 21.82 -1.23 3.66
C ALA A 102 20.71 -2.19 3.21
N LEU A 103 20.81 -3.47 3.59
CA LEU A 103 19.79 -4.47 3.31
C LEU A 103 18.48 -4.19 4.06
N PHE A 104 18.57 -3.68 5.29
CA PHE A 104 17.40 -3.16 6.01
C PHE A 104 16.67 -2.08 5.20
N HIS A 105 17.38 -1.04 4.72
CA HIS A 105 16.76 0.02 3.90
C HIS A 105 16.12 -0.51 2.62
N LEU A 106 16.77 -1.48 1.96
CA LEU A 106 16.23 -2.10 0.75
C LEU A 106 14.90 -2.83 1.01
N LEU A 107 14.85 -3.67 2.04
CA LEU A 107 13.65 -4.44 2.38
C LEU A 107 12.54 -3.55 2.96
N ALA A 108 12.89 -2.58 3.80
CA ALA A 108 11.97 -1.58 4.31
C ALA A 108 11.37 -0.74 3.17
N GLY A 109 12.19 -0.35 2.19
CA GLY A 109 11.74 0.35 0.99
C GLY A 109 10.76 -0.49 0.14
N LEU A 110 11.06 -1.77 -0.06
CA LEU A 110 10.16 -2.68 -0.78
C LEU A 110 8.83 -2.91 -0.04
N ALA A 111 8.88 -3.04 1.29
CA ALA A 111 7.67 -3.12 2.12
C ALA A 111 6.85 -1.82 2.01
N GLY A 112 7.51 -0.66 2.11
CA GLY A 112 6.89 0.67 1.97
C GLY A 112 6.23 0.88 0.60
N TYR A 113 6.90 0.46 -0.47
CA TYR A 113 6.34 0.49 -1.82
C TYR A 113 5.07 -0.36 -1.92
N THR A 114 5.11 -1.57 -1.35
CA THR A 114 3.96 -2.48 -1.36
C THR A 114 2.79 -1.92 -0.54
N ILE A 115 3.07 -1.25 0.59
CA ILE A 115 2.07 -0.53 1.39
C ILE A 115 1.40 0.57 0.55
N PHE A 116 2.21 1.37 -0.16
CA PHE A 116 1.69 2.44 -1.00
C PHE A 116 0.73 1.90 -2.07
N ILE A 117 1.12 0.86 -2.79
CA ILE A 117 0.28 0.22 -3.81
C ILE A 117 -1.04 -0.31 -3.21
N MET A 118 -0.98 -0.96 -2.04
CA MET A 118 -2.17 -1.45 -1.35
C MET A 118 -3.16 -0.32 -1.04
N PHE A 119 -2.69 0.78 -0.43
CA PHE A 119 -3.57 1.89 -0.07
C PHE A 119 -4.08 2.66 -1.29
N SER A 120 -3.26 2.81 -2.34
CA SER A 120 -3.70 3.39 -3.61
C SER A 120 -4.82 2.57 -4.26
N MET A 121 -4.71 1.23 -4.28
CA MET A 121 -5.79 0.37 -4.78
C MET A 121 -7.08 0.52 -3.96
N ILE A 122 -6.97 0.56 -2.64
CA ILE A 122 -8.13 0.77 -1.75
C ILE A 122 -8.78 2.14 -2.00
N ASP A 123 -7.99 3.20 -2.21
CA ASP A 123 -8.51 4.54 -2.49
C ASP A 123 -9.21 4.59 -3.87
N ILE A 124 -8.57 4.05 -4.92
CA ILE A 124 -9.16 3.99 -6.27
C ILE A 124 -10.47 3.22 -6.23
N GLU A 125 -10.50 2.00 -5.71
CA GLU A 125 -11.72 1.19 -5.65
C GLU A 125 -12.83 1.86 -4.80
N SER A 126 -12.47 2.57 -3.74
CA SER A 126 -13.45 3.33 -2.95
C SER A 126 -14.06 4.52 -3.70
N ARG A 127 -13.37 5.03 -4.71
CA ARG A 127 -13.81 6.14 -5.59
C ARG A 127 -14.34 5.65 -6.94
N SER A 128 -14.54 4.33 -7.12
CA SER A 128 -14.99 3.71 -8.37
C SER A 128 -16.28 4.29 -8.96
N LYS A 129 -17.14 4.92 -8.15
CA LYS A 129 -18.36 5.62 -8.62
C LYS A 129 -18.09 6.99 -9.26
N THR A 130 -16.92 7.58 -8.99
CA THR A 130 -16.55 8.93 -9.43
C THR A 130 -15.62 8.95 -10.65
N HIS A 131 -15.07 7.79 -11.04
CA HIS A 131 -14.18 7.68 -12.20
C HIS A 131 -14.56 6.51 -13.11
N ARG A 132 -14.15 6.60 -14.39
CA ARG A 132 -14.40 5.59 -15.42
C ARG A 132 -13.34 4.49 -15.49
N TYR A 133 -12.28 4.58 -14.69
CA TYR A 133 -11.19 3.60 -14.72
C TYR A 133 -11.45 2.41 -13.80
N THR A 134 -10.94 1.24 -14.16
CA THR A 134 -10.78 0.07 -13.30
C THR A 134 -9.29 -0.12 -13.03
N ALA A 135 -8.91 -0.30 -11.77
CA ALA A 135 -7.53 -0.59 -11.41
C ALA A 135 -7.32 -2.10 -11.29
N ALA A 136 -6.18 -2.58 -11.74
CA ALA A 136 -5.73 -3.96 -11.53
C ALA A 136 -4.27 -3.95 -11.11
N VAL A 137 -3.93 -4.80 -10.16
CA VAL A 137 -2.52 -5.00 -9.77
C VAL A 137 -1.87 -5.92 -10.79
N ARG A 138 -0.73 -5.50 -11.31
CA ARG A 138 0.14 -6.31 -12.17
C ARG A 138 1.52 -6.43 -11.54
N TYR A 139 2.28 -7.43 -11.97
CA TYR A 139 3.58 -7.74 -11.38
C TYR A 139 4.64 -7.81 -12.48
N PHE A 140 5.83 -7.29 -12.16
CA PHE A 140 7.02 -7.38 -12.99
C PHE A 140 8.19 -7.94 -12.15
N PRO A 141 9.06 -8.82 -12.68
CA PRO A 141 9.04 -9.43 -14.01
C PRO A 141 8.11 -10.65 -14.12
N ASP A 142 7.77 -11.27 -13.00
CA ASP A 142 6.92 -12.47 -12.97
C ASP A 142 5.44 -12.11 -12.79
N LYS A 143 4.57 -12.78 -13.56
CA LYS A 143 3.11 -12.58 -13.55
C LYS A 143 2.43 -13.21 -12.33
N ASN A 144 3.08 -14.16 -11.66
CA ASN A 144 2.52 -14.91 -10.54
C ASN A 144 2.63 -14.20 -9.18
N GLY A 145 3.19 -12.99 -9.12
CA GLY A 145 3.16 -12.18 -7.89
C GLY A 145 4.04 -12.72 -6.75
N SER A 146 5.23 -13.24 -7.08
CA SER A 146 6.24 -13.64 -6.10
C SER A 146 6.58 -12.50 -5.11
N ILE A 147 7.13 -12.87 -3.93
CA ILE A 147 7.51 -11.95 -2.85
C ILE A 147 8.51 -10.88 -3.31
N PHE A 148 9.28 -11.15 -4.37
CA PHE A 148 10.25 -10.22 -4.97
C PHE A 148 9.75 -9.53 -6.25
N SER A 149 8.57 -9.86 -6.75
CA SER A 149 8.01 -9.21 -7.95
C SER A 149 7.46 -7.83 -7.60
N PHE A 150 7.78 -6.80 -8.37
CA PHE A 150 7.32 -5.43 -8.13
C PHE A 150 5.84 -5.30 -8.53
N PRO A 151 4.93 -5.06 -7.56
CA PRO A 151 3.52 -4.80 -7.88
C PRO A 151 3.37 -3.38 -8.43
N TYR A 152 2.69 -3.21 -9.56
CA TYR A 152 2.35 -1.91 -10.12
C TYR A 152 0.86 -1.83 -10.47
N ILE A 153 0.31 -0.62 -10.43
CA ILE A 153 -1.10 -0.38 -10.73
C ILE A 153 -1.25 -0.14 -12.22
N SER A 154 -2.12 -0.93 -12.86
CA SER A 154 -2.54 -0.73 -14.24
C SER A 154 -3.98 -0.21 -14.22
N LEU A 155 -4.19 0.95 -14.86
CA LEU A 155 -5.51 1.53 -15.06
C LEU A 155 -6.02 1.14 -16.44
N LYS A 156 -7.27 0.69 -16.51
CA LYS A 156 -7.99 0.48 -17.77
C LYS A 156 -9.28 1.26 -17.75
N GLU A 157 -9.66 1.85 -18.88
CA GLU A 157 -10.96 2.50 -18.98
C GLU A 157 -12.07 1.46 -19.06
N ARG A 158 -13.19 1.70 -18.36
CA ARG A 158 -14.39 0.87 -18.44
C ARG A 158 -15.08 1.19 -19.78
N SER A 159 -15.16 0.21 -20.67
CA SER A 159 -15.90 0.35 -21.93
C SER A 159 -17.36 0.67 -21.62
N HIS A 160 -17.88 1.70 -22.29
CA HIS A 160 -19.27 2.09 -22.17
C HIS A 160 -20.08 1.19 -23.09
N LYS A 161 -20.93 0.32 -22.54
CA LYS A 161 -22.00 -0.26 -23.34
C LYS A 161 -22.92 0.88 -23.74
N VAL A 162 -23.03 1.13 -25.04
CA VAL A 162 -24.02 2.05 -25.60
C VAL A 162 -25.07 1.17 -26.24
N ASP A 163 -26.29 1.23 -25.70
CA ASP A 163 -27.44 0.63 -26.37
C ASP A 163 -27.74 1.49 -27.60
N VAL A 164 -27.30 1.03 -28.79
CA VAL A 164 -27.61 1.71 -30.03
C VAL A 164 -28.96 1.20 -30.52
N PRO A 165 -30.00 2.05 -30.64
CA PRO A 165 -31.24 1.63 -31.26
C PRO A 165 -31.00 1.46 -32.76
N ILE A 166 -31.08 0.23 -33.26
CA ILE A 166 -31.07 -0.05 -34.70
C ILE A 166 -32.52 -0.19 -35.14
N PHE A 167 -32.93 0.65 -36.09
CA PHE A 167 -34.21 0.51 -36.78
C PHE A 167 -34.10 -0.56 -37.85
N ASP A 168 -34.92 -1.60 -37.77
CA ASP A 168 -35.05 -2.54 -38.88
C ASP A 168 -35.86 -1.92 -40.03
N SER A 169 -35.77 -2.51 -41.22
CA SER A 169 -36.49 -2.06 -42.42
C SER A 169 -38.02 -2.09 -42.29
N ASN A 170 -38.54 -2.64 -41.20
CA ASN A 170 -39.96 -2.75 -40.88
C ASN A 170 -40.39 -1.76 -39.77
N GLY A 171 -39.49 -0.86 -39.34
CA GLY A 171 -39.77 0.16 -38.32
C GLY A 171 -39.78 -0.36 -36.88
N ASN A 172 -39.34 -1.60 -36.63
CA ASN A 172 -39.21 -2.11 -35.26
C ASN A 172 -37.86 -1.73 -34.67
N THR A 173 -37.87 -1.39 -33.39
CA THR A 173 -36.66 -1.06 -32.62
C THR A 173 -36.00 -2.35 -32.13
N LYS A 174 -34.75 -2.60 -32.53
CA LYS A 174 -33.90 -3.64 -31.94
C LYS A 174 -32.76 -2.98 -31.18
N THR A 175 -32.56 -3.37 -29.92
CA THR A 175 -31.42 -2.95 -29.10
C THR A 175 -30.25 -3.90 -29.36
N VAL A 176 -29.15 -3.39 -29.91
CA VAL A 176 -27.89 -4.12 -30.01
C VAL A 176 -26.90 -3.48 -29.03
N THR A 177 -26.41 -4.27 -28.09
CA THR A 177 -25.30 -3.87 -27.21
C THR A 177 -24.00 -4.02 -27.97
N ASP A 178 -23.44 -2.92 -28.44
CA ASP A 178 -22.10 -2.89 -29.03
C ASP A 178 -21.08 -2.44 -27.98
N ASP A 179 -20.02 -3.24 -27.83
CA ASP A 179 -18.82 -2.85 -27.08
C ASP A 179 -17.97 -1.98 -28.00
N ILE A 180 -18.02 -0.66 -27.83
CA ILE A 180 -17.12 0.25 -28.58
C ILE A 180 -15.78 0.31 -27.83
N PRO A 181 -14.66 -0.16 -28.43
CA PRO A 181 -13.35 0.20 -27.94
C PRO A 181 -13.07 1.67 -28.34
N THR A 182 -12.79 2.51 -27.36
CA THR A 182 -12.20 3.84 -27.57
C THR A 182 -10.69 3.76 -27.47
#